data_AF-A0A1F3A2T3-F1
#
_entry.id   AF-A0A1F3A2T3-F1
#
_cell.length_a   1.000
_cell.length_b   1.000
_cell.length_c   1.000
_cell.angle_alpha   90.00
_cell.angle_beta   90.00
_cell.angle_gamma   90.00
#
_symmetry.space_group_name_H-M   'P 1'
#
loop_
_entity.id
_entity.type
_entity.pdbx_description
1 polymer ?
#
loop_
_entity_poly.entity_id
_entity_poly.type
_entity_poly.pdbx_seq_one_letter_code
_entity_poly.pdbx_strand_id
1 'polypeptide(L)'
;MTNSFKALSALLSYPTQELKEAVGDIREILYGEALAPRWAIDQVKKLLNEIDTLDLYELQERYVFLFDRTRSLSLHLFEHVHGESRDRGQAMVDLRALYEQAGLDPDMRELPDYLPMFLEYLSTRPVEEARGLLAEPLTVIAALKERLARRKTPYAAVLRVLEAIAGGAPSPKELDALRKAPDDDPNNFEALDALWEDSPVTFGPESDIGAAARNTGEARS
;
A
#
# COMPACT_ATOMS: atom_id res chain seq x y z
N MET A 1 -14.18 17.80 -4.43
CA MET A 1 -13.86 16.92 -3.30
C MET A 1 -14.96 15.89 -3.19
N THR A 2 -14.61 14.63 -2.97
CA THR A 2 -15.49 13.45 -3.04
C THR A 2 -15.02 12.46 -1.98
N ASN A 3 -15.94 11.88 -1.23
CA ASN A 3 -15.60 10.90 -0.20
C ASN A 3 -15.31 9.52 -0.78
N SER A 4 -15.60 9.28 -2.06
CA SER A 4 -15.32 8.02 -2.75
C SER A 4 -13.84 7.63 -2.68
N PHE A 5 -12.90 8.56 -2.83
CA PHE A 5 -11.47 8.22 -2.70
C PHE A 5 -11.09 7.82 -1.28
N LYS A 6 -11.64 8.50 -0.27
CA LYS A 6 -11.45 8.16 1.13
C LYS A 6 -12.05 6.79 1.49
N ALA A 7 -13.24 6.50 0.95
CA ALA A 7 -13.88 5.20 1.09
C ALA A 7 -13.04 4.06 0.46
N LEU A 8 -12.48 4.28 -0.73
CA LEU A 8 -11.60 3.32 -1.40
C LEU A 8 -10.24 3.17 -0.69
N SER A 9 -9.71 4.26 -0.12
CA SER A 9 -8.53 4.25 0.74
C SER A 9 -8.75 3.34 1.94
N ALA A 10 -9.84 3.54 2.68
CA ALA A 10 -10.19 2.74 3.85
C ALA A 10 -10.30 1.24 3.53
N LEU A 11 -10.84 0.89 2.35
CA LEU A 11 -10.94 -0.50 1.89
C LEU A 11 -9.59 -1.14 1.51
N LEU A 12 -8.54 -0.34 1.31
CA LEU A 12 -7.18 -0.81 1.02
C LEU A 12 -6.24 -0.66 2.22
N SER A 13 -6.73 -0.17 3.36
CA SER A 13 -5.96 -0.04 4.59
C SER A 13 -6.07 -1.29 5.46
N TYR A 14 -5.15 -1.42 6.41
CA TYR A 14 -5.15 -2.50 7.40
C TYR A 14 -6.52 -2.57 8.12
N PRO A 15 -7.17 -3.74 8.22
CA PRO A 15 -8.49 -3.85 8.83
C PRO A 15 -8.47 -3.51 10.32
N THR A 16 -9.34 -2.58 10.71
CA THR A 16 -9.59 -2.22 12.11
C THR A 16 -11.06 -2.36 12.46
N GLN A 17 -11.39 -2.26 13.75
CA GLN A 17 -12.78 -2.30 14.19
C GLN A 17 -13.58 -1.11 13.62
N GLU A 18 -12.95 0.06 13.55
CA GLU A 18 -13.55 1.28 12.98
C GLU A 18 -13.86 1.10 11.48
N LEU A 19 -12.98 0.44 10.72
CA LEU A 19 -13.26 0.12 9.32
C LEU A 19 -14.50 -0.77 9.18
N LYS A 20 -14.64 -1.78 10.04
CA LYS A 20 -15.80 -2.68 10.03
C LYS A 20 -17.09 -1.92 10.31
N GLU A 21 -17.09 -1.07 11.32
CA GLU A 21 -18.24 -0.24 11.69
C GLU A 21 -18.61 0.75 10.56
N ALA A 22 -17.62 1.24 9.82
CA ALA A 22 -17.81 2.17 8.70
C ALA A 22 -18.27 1.51 7.38
N VAL A 23 -18.41 0.17 7.28
CA VAL A 23 -18.78 -0.51 6.03
C VAL A 23 -20.12 -0.01 5.46
N GLY A 24 -21.09 0.29 6.33
CA GLY A 24 -22.37 0.87 5.94
C GLY A 24 -22.21 2.21 5.23
N ASP A 25 -21.47 3.13 5.84
CA ASP A 25 -21.20 4.47 5.31
C ASP A 25 -20.40 4.42 4.01
N ILE A 26 -19.36 3.55 3.96
CA ILE A 26 -18.56 3.32 2.74
C ILE A 26 -19.45 2.86 1.59
N ARG A 27 -20.39 1.96 1.87
CA ARG A 27 -21.36 1.49 0.88
C ARG A 27 -22.19 2.66 0.36
N GLU A 28 -22.79 3.45 1.25
CA GLU A 28 -23.61 4.60 0.86
C GLU A 28 -22.84 5.63 0.04
N ILE A 29 -21.61 5.96 0.43
CA ILE A 29 -20.73 6.89 -0.30
C ILE A 29 -20.50 6.39 -1.73
N LEU A 30 -20.05 5.14 -1.89
CA LEU A 30 -19.71 4.61 -3.22
C LEU A 30 -20.92 4.54 -4.16
N TYR A 31 -22.09 4.14 -3.65
CA TYR A 31 -23.31 4.08 -4.46
C TYR A 31 -23.97 5.44 -4.69
N GLY A 32 -23.84 6.36 -3.74
CA GLY A 32 -24.47 7.67 -3.77
C GLY A 32 -23.73 8.67 -4.63
N GLU A 33 -22.41 8.78 -4.46
CA GLU A 33 -21.58 9.68 -5.27
C GLU A 33 -21.37 9.16 -6.70
N ALA A 34 -21.40 7.83 -6.88
CA ALA A 34 -21.34 7.16 -8.17
C ALA A 34 -20.19 7.65 -9.08
N LEU A 35 -19.01 7.86 -8.48
CA LEU A 35 -17.83 8.39 -9.17
C LEU A 35 -17.29 7.44 -10.26
N ALA A 36 -17.65 6.15 -10.15
CA ALA A 36 -17.37 5.09 -11.12
C ALA A 36 -18.68 4.51 -11.68
N PRO A 37 -18.65 3.83 -12.84
CA PRO A 37 -19.78 3.09 -13.36
C PRO A 37 -20.32 2.04 -12.37
N ARG A 38 -21.64 1.86 -12.36
CA ARG A 38 -22.33 0.96 -11.42
C ARG A 38 -21.80 -0.47 -11.44
N TRP A 39 -21.43 -0.97 -12.62
CA TRP A 39 -20.89 -2.32 -12.79
C TRP A 39 -19.56 -2.52 -12.04
N ALA A 40 -18.75 -1.47 -11.86
CA ALA A 40 -17.49 -1.54 -11.13
C ALA A 40 -17.74 -1.50 -9.62
N ILE A 41 -18.59 -0.57 -9.17
CA ILE A 41 -18.98 -0.42 -7.76
C ILE A 41 -19.66 -1.71 -7.24
N ASP A 42 -20.50 -2.34 -8.05
CA ASP A 42 -21.19 -3.58 -7.68
C ASP A 42 -20.23 -4.73 -7.38
N GLN A 43 -18.99 -4.72 -7.91
CA GLN A 43 -17.99 -5.75 -7.60
C GLN A 43 -17.42 -5.61 -6.18
N VAL A 44 -17.46 -4.42 -5.60
CA VAL A 44 -16.96 -4.16 -4.24
C VAL A 44 -17.88 -4.76 -3.17
N LYS A 45 -19.13 -5.11 -3.51
CA LYS A 45 -20.10 -5.74 -2.59
C LYS A 45 -19.52 -6.94 -1.84
N LYS A 46 -18.77 -7.79 -2.53
CA LYS A 46 -18.18 -8.98 -1.91
C LYS A 46 -17.17 -8.60 -0.82
N LEU A 47 -16.30 -7.62 -1.09
CA LEU A 47 -15.33 -7.13 -0.10
C LEU A 47 -16.04 -6.51 1.11
N LEU A 48 -17.03 -5.65 0.86
CA LEU A 48 -17.80 -5.01 1.94
C LEU A 48 -18.46 -6.06 2.85
N ASN A 49 -19.07 -7.10 2.25
CA ASN A 49 -19.69 -8.17 3.02
C ASN A 49 -18.65 -8.99 3.80
N GLU A 50 -17.46 -9.24 3.23
CA GLU A 50 -16.39 -9.93 3.96
C GLU A 50 -15.90 -9.10 5.16
N ILE A 51 -15.69 -7.79 4.99
CA ILE A 51 -15.29 -6.90 6.10
C ILE A 51 -16.36 -6.84 7.18
N ASP A 52 -17.64 -6.80 6.81
CA ASP A 52 -18.77 -6.75 7.75
C ASP A 52 -18.93 -8.04 8.57
N THR A 53 -18.69 -9.20 7.95
CA THR A 53 -19.10 -10.50 8.52
C THR A 53 -17.98 -11.35 9.09
N LEU A 54 -16.76 -11.24 8.59
CA LEU A 54 -15.63 -12.06 9.07
C LEU A 54 -15.10 -11.55 10.40
N ASP A 55 -14.44 -12.43 11.17
CA ASP A 55 -13.73 -12.02 12.38
C ASP A 55 -12.61 -11.00 12.05
N LEU A 56 -12.34 -10.07 12.98
CA LEU A 56 -11.33 -9.04 12.74
C LEU A 56 -9.93 -9.64 12.54
N TYR A 57 -9.55 -10.67 13.32
CA TYR A 57 -8.25 -11.31 13.15
C TYR A 57 -8.14 -12.04 11.82
N GLU A 58 -9.22 -12.66 11.33
CA GLU A 58 -9.24 -13.28 10.01
C GLU A 58 -9.04 -12.25 8.89
N LEU A 59 -9.70 -11.08 8.99
CA LEU A 59 -9.49 -9.99 8.05
C LEU A 59 -8.05 -9.49 8.05
N GLN A 60 -7.48 -9.29 9.24
CA GLN A 60 -6.11 -8.84 9.43
C GLN A 60 -5.09 -9.85 8.89
N GLU A 61 -5.27 -11.14 9.18
CA GLU A 61 -4.42 -12.21 8.66
C GLU A 61 -4.43 -12.23 7.13
N ARG A 62 -5.62 -12.16 6.52
CA ARG A 62 -5.76 -12.12 5.06
C ARG A 62 -5.13 -10.87 4.46
N TYR A 63 -5.25 -9.72 5.11
CA TYR A 63 -4.61 -8.49 4.68
C TYR A 63 -3.08 -8.61 4.70
N VAL A 64 -2.51 -9.03 5.84
CA VAL A 64 -1.07 -9.21 6.01
C VAL A 64 -0.52 -10.21 5.00
N PHE A 65 -1.22 -11.34 4.82
CA PHE A 65 -0.83 -12.35 3.84
C PHE A 65 -0.78 -11.79 2.41
N LEU A 66 -1.78 -10.97 2.04
CA LEU A 66 -1.87 -10.40 0.70
C LEU A 66 -0.89 -9.24 0.47
N PHE A 67 -0.84 -8.25 1.35
CA PHE A 67 -0.16 -6.98 1.07
C PHE A 67 1.20 -6.85 1.74
N ASP A 68 1.37 -7.40 2.94
CA ASP A 68 2.61 -7.21 3.73
C ASP A 68 3.60 -8.35 3.49
N ARG A 69 3.12 -9.57 3.23
CA ARG A 69 3.96 -10.77 2.98
C ARG A 69 4.22 -11.05 1.51
N THR A 70 3.52 -10.39 0.60
CA THR A 70 3.67 -10.62 -0.85
C THR A 70 4.15 -9.35 -1.53
N ARG A 71 5.46 -9.25 -1.79
CA ARG A 71 6.07 -8.06 -2.42
C ARG A 71 5.43 -7.72 -3.77
N SER A 72 5.10 -8.70 -4.60
CA SER A 72 4.38 -8.49 -5.87
C SER A 72 2.98 -7.85 -5.71
N LEU A 73 2.41 -7.82 -4.50
CA LEU A 73 1.12 -7.22 -4.19
C LEU A 73 1.23 -5.96 -3.31
N SER A 74 2.43 -5.55 -2.92
CA SER A 74 2.67 -4.35 -2.09
C SER A 74 1.87 -3.15 -2.59
N LEU A 75 1.28 -2.40 -1.66
CA LEU A 75 0.53 -1.18 -1.98
C LEU A 75 1.44 0.07 -2.13
N HIS A 76 2.76 -0.10 -2.03
CA HIS A 76 3.73 0.95 -2.32
C HIS A 76 4.00 1.04 -3.82
N LEU A 77 3.49 2.10 -4.45
CA LEU A 77 3.46 2.22 -5.91
C LEU A 77 4.86 2.19 -6.54
N PHE A 78 5.86 2.80 -5.89
CA PHE A 78 7.20 2.90 -6.47
C PHE A 78 7.99 1.60 -6.41
N GLU A 79 7.60 0.64 -5.56
CA GLU A 79 8.23 -0.68 -5.53
C GLU A 79 8.04 -1.44 -6.83
N HIS A 80 6.92 -1.20 -7.54
CA HIS A 80 6.61 -1.86 -8.81
C HIS A 80 7.34 -1.24 -9.99
N VAL A 81 7.69 0.04 -9.92
CA VAL A 81 8.23 0.81 -11.06
C VAL A 81 9.74 0.98 -10.97
N HIS A 82 10.25 1.30 -9.77
CA HIS A 82 11.62 1.76 -9.60
C HIS A 82 12.50 0.78 -8.81
N GLY A 83 11.95 -0.25 -8.16
CA GLY A 83 12.73 -1.17 -7.33
C GLY A 83 13.58 -0.45 -6.29
N GLU A 84 14.88 -0.74 -6.21
CA GLU A 84 15.85 -0.05 -5.32
C GLU A 84 16.62 1.08 -6.01
N SER A 85 16.18 1.54 -7.17
CA SER A 85 16.91 2.53 -7.96
C SER A 85 16.93 3.92 -7.32
N ARG A 86 17.93 4.73 -7.69
CA ARG A 86 18.01 6.15 -7.31
C ARG A 86 16.78 6.94 -7.74
N ASP A 87 16.12 6.51 -8.81
CA ASP A 87 14.88 7.11 -9.32
C ASP A 87 13.73 7.00 -8.31
N ARG A 88 13.69 5.93 -7.50
CA ARG A 88 12.73 5.80 -6.38
C ARG A 88 12.89 6.92 -5.37
N GLY A 89 14.14 7.26 -5.02
CA GLY A 89 14.45 8.31 -4.06
C GLY A 89 13.95 9.68 -4.52
N GLN A 90 14.18 10.01 -5.80
CA GLN A 90 13.70 11.27 -6.37
C GLN A 90 12.17 11.31 -6.46
N ALA A 91 11.53 10.24 -6.93
CA ALA A 91 10.06 10.15 -6.99
C ALA A 91 9.42 10.33 -5.60
N MET A 92 10.06 9.82 -4.54
CA MET A 92 9.59 10.01 -3.17
C MET A 92 9.68 11.47 -2.72
N VAL A 93 10.77 12.17 -3.06
CA VAL A 93 10.92 13.60 -2.76
C VAL A 93 9.87 14.42 -3.50
N ASP A 94 9.66 14.14 -4.79
CA ASP A 94 8.69 14.85 -5.62
C ASP A 94 7.26 14.65 -5.08
N LEU A 95 6.91 13.43 -4.66
CA LEU A 95 5.61 13.12 -4.09
C LEU A 95 5.39 13.76 -2.71
N ARG A 96 6.42 13.84 -1.86
CA ARG A 96 6.34 14.60 -0.59
C ARG A 96 6.06 16.08 -0.84
N ALA A 97 6.80 16.68 -1.76
CA ALA A 97 6.61 18.09 -2.12
C ALA A 97 5.18 18.34 -2.64
N LEU A 98 4.60 17.40 -3.39
CA LEU A 98 3.20 17.48 -3.85
C LEU A 98 2.21 17.51 -2.67
N TYR A 99 2.41 16.67 -1.66
CA TYR A 99 1.56 16.63 -0.45
C TYR A 99 1.72 17.90 0.40
N GLU A 100 2.95 18.35 0.61
CA GLU A 100 3.26 19.57 1.36
C GLU A 100 2.62 20.81 0.73
N GLN A 101 2.68 20.94 -0.61
CA GLN A 101 2.02 22.02 -1.35
C GLN A 101 0.49 22.01 -1.18
N ALA A 102 -0.08 20.84 -0.90
CA ALA A 102 -1.49 20.67 -0.64
C ALA A 102 -1.87 20.89 0.83
N GLY A 103 -0.92 21.23 1.70
CA GLY A 103 -1.12 21.41 3.14
C GLY A 103 -1.29 20.09 3.90
N LEU A 104 -0.92 18.96 3.29
CA LEU A 104 -0.82 17.69 3.98
C LEU A 104 0.59 17.56 4.53
N ASP A 105 0.70 17.29 5.82
CA ASP A 105 1.97 16.96 6.44
C ASP A 105 2.15 15.42 6.40
N PRO A 106 3.07 14.90 5.57
CA PRO A 106 3.35 13.47 5.54
C PRO A 106 4.16 12.99 6.75
N ASP A 107 4.23 13.74 7.87
CA ASP A 107 4.75 13.30 9.19
C ASP A 107 4.00 12.10 9.81
N MET A 108 3.27 11.35 9.01
CA MET A 108 2.57 10.14 9.39
C MET A 108 3.44 8.92 9.11
N ARG A 109 3.16 7.86 9.86
CA ARG A 109 3.98 6.65 10.04
C ARG A 109 4.17 5.81 8.76
N GLU A 110 3.73 6.31 7.61
CA GLU A 110 3.64 5.59 6.34
C GLU A 110 4.31 6.39 5.22
N LEU A 111 4.85 5.68 4.22
CA LEU A 111 5.52 6.29 3.09
C LEU A 111 4.51 6.95 2.14
N PRO A 112 4.86 8.06 1.48
CA PRO A 112 3.91 8.83 0.70
C PRO A 112 3.45 8.11 -0.58
N ASP A 113 4.18 7.08 -1.04
CA ASP A 113 3.81 6.23 -2.17
C ASP A 113 2.85 5.08 -1.81
N TYR A 114 2.44 4.98 -0.55
CA TYR A 114 1.42 4.05 -0.11
C TYR A 114 0.06 4.42 -0.73
N LEU A 115 -0.53 3.51 -1.50
CA LEU A 115 -1.74 3.78 -2.28
C LEU A 115 -2.91 4.34 -1.44
N PRO A 116 -3.25 3.81 -0.25
CA PRO A 116 -4.27 4.42 0.60
C PRO A 116 -3.98 5.87 0.98
N MET A 117 -2.72 6.22 1.29
CA MET A 117 -2.32 7.60 1.58
C MET A 117 -2.50 8.50 0.36
N PHE A 118 -2.12 8.01 -0.83
CA PHE A 118 -2.35 8.72 -2.08
C PHE A 118 -3.85 8.97 -2.34
N LEU A 119 -4.71 7.98 -2.08
CA LEU A 119 -6.17 8.12 -2.21
C LEU A 119 -6.76 9.11 -1.19
N GLU A 120 -6.25 9.15 0.04
CA GLU A 120 -6.63 10.19 1.02
C GLU A 120 -6.30 11.57 0.47
N TYR A 121 -5.11 11.76 -0.12
CA TYR A 121 -4.75 13.00 -0.80
C TYR A 121 -5.72 13.34 -1.94
N LEU A 122 -6.03 12.38 -2.83
CA LEU A 122 -6.98 12.59 -3.94
C LEU A 122 -8.37 13.02 -3.45
N SER A 123 -8.82 12.57 -2.27
CA SER A 123 -10.11 12.96 -1.70
C SER A 123 -10.22 14.48 -1.44
N THR A 124 -9.08 15.12 -1.18
CA THR A 124 -8.97 16.56 -0.90
C THR A 124 -8.92 17.42 -2.16
N ARG A 125 -8.82 16.81 -3.34
CA ARG A 125 -8.69 17.52 -4.63
C ARG A 125 -10.05 17.70 -5.32
N PRO A 126 -10.16 18.67 -6.26
CA PRO A 126 -11.21 18.67 -7.27
C PRO A 126 -11.23 17.34 -8.04
N VAL A 127 -12.43 16.86 -8.41
CA VAL A 127 -12.59 15.51 -8.99
C VAL A 127 -11.78 15.32 -10.26
N GLU A 128 -11.76 16.32 -11.16
CA GLU A 128 -11.03 16.19 -12.43
C GLU A 128 -9.51 16.22 -12.24
N GLU A 129 -9.02 16.98 -11.27
CA GLU A 129 -7.61 16.96 -10.88
C GLU A 129 -7.24 15.58 -10.29
N ALA A 130 -8.09 15.05 -9.39
CA ALA A 130 -7.89 13.74 -8.80
C ALA A 130 -7.88 12.61 -9.85
N ARG A 131 -8.72 12.68 -10.88
CA ARG A 131 -8.70 11.73 -12.00
C ARG A 131 -7.39 11.81 -12.79
N GLY A 132 -6.91 13.03 -13.06
CA GLY A 132 -5.64 13.25 -13.73
C GLY A 132 -4.47 12.64 -12.96
N LEU A 133 -4.41 12.91 -11.65
CA LEU A 133 -3.39 12.36 -10.75
C LEU A 133 -3.48 10.82 -10.66
N LEU A 134 -4.68 10.25 -10.58
CA LEU A 134 -4.88 8.79 -10.55
C LEU A 134 -4.48 8.08 -11.85
N ALA A 135 -4.50 8.79 -12.98
CA ALA A 135 -4.09 8.22 -14.26
C ALA A 135 -2.58 7.93 -14.32
N GLU A 136 -1.75 8.63 -13.54
CA GLU A 136 -0.30 8.44 -13.54
C GLU A 136 0.12 7.02 -13.08
N PRO A 137 -0.33 6.51 -11.91
CA PRO A 137 -0.01 5.15 -11.47
C PRO A 137 -0.89 4.06 -12.11
N LEU A 138 -1.70 4.36 -13.13
CA LEU A 138 -2.72 3.45 -13.63
C LEU A 138 -2.16 2.12 -14.13
N THR A 139 -0.97 2.11 -14.73
CA THR A 139 -0.29 0.86 -15.15
C THR A 139 0.01 -0.04 -13.94
N VAL A 140 0.47 0.53 -12.82
CA VAL A 140 0.75 -0.21 -11.58
C VAL A 140 -0.54 -0.74 -10.97
N ILE A 141 -1.58 0.10 -10.88
CA ILE A 141 -2.91 -0.30 -10.40
C ILE A 141 -3.47 -1.46 -11.23
N ALA A 142 -3.29 -1.42 -12.56
CA ALA A 142 -3.73 -2.49 -13.44
C ALA A 142 -2.98 -3.80 -13.22
N ALA A 143 -1.66 -3.74 -13.03
CA ALA A 143 -0.85 -4.92 -12.73
C ALA A 143 -1.25 -5.55 -11.38
N LEU A 144 -1.42 -4.74 -10.34
CA LEU A 144 -1.89 -5.18 -9.03
C LEU A 144 -3.29 -5.81 -9.11
N LYS A 145 -4.21 -5.19 -9.85
CA LYS A 145 -5.57 -5.70 -10.05
C LYS A 145 -5.54 -7.09 -10.69
N GLU A 146 -4.68 -7.31 -11.69
CA GLU A 146 -4.53 -8.63 -12.34
C GLU A 146 -3.96 -9.67 -11.38
N ARG A 147 -2.93 -9.34 -10.60
CA ARG A 147 -2.33 -10.23 -9.59
C ARG A 147 -3.34 -10.61 -8.50
N LEU A 148 -4.11 -9.65 -8.00
CA LEU A 148 -5.19 -9.86 -7.03
C LEU A 148 -6.33 -10.71 -7.65
N ALA A 149 -6.71 -10.46 -8.90
CA ALA A 149 -7.75 -11.21 -9.58
C ALA A 149 -7.36 -12.68 -9.79
N ARG A 150 -6.09 -12.98 -10.14
CA ARG A 150 -5.58 -14.36 -10.24
C ARG A 150 -5.70 -15.13 -8.93
N ARG A 151 -5.50 -14.45 -7.79
CA ARG A 151 -5.67 -14.99 -6.44
C ARG A 151 -7.13 -15.03 -5.97
N LYS A 152 -8.08 -14.61 -6.82
CA LYS A 152 -9.53 -14.62 -6.56
C LYS A 152 -9.94 -13.86 -5.29
N THR A 153 -9.14 -12.87 -4.88
CA THR A 153 -9.44 -12.02 -3.73
C THR A 153 -10.42 -10.90 -4.10
N PRO A 154 -11.37 -10.54 -3.23
CA PRO A 154 -12.30 -9.45 -3.49
C PRO A 154 -11.63 -8.06 -3.52
N TYR A 155 -10.41 -7.90 -3.00
CA TYR A 155 -9.65 -6.65 -3.07
C TYR A 155 -9.38 -6.18 -4.51
N ALA A 156 -9.37 -7.10 -5.49
CA ALA A 156 -9.25 -6.73 -6.91
C ALA A 156 -10.39 -5.80 -7.39
N ALA A 157 -11.55 -5.82 -6.72
CA ALA A 157 -12.67 -4.96 -7.06
C ALA A 157 -12.38 -3.48 -6.75
N VAL A 158 -11.62 -3.19 -5.69
CA VAL A 158 -11.28 -1.80 -5.34
C VAL A 158 -10.40 -1.18 -6.43
N LEU A 159 -9.39 -1.94 -6.90
CA LEU A 159 -8.50 -1.45 -7.96
C LEU A 159 -9.24 -1.28 -9.29
N ARG A 160 -10.24 -2.13 -9.56
CA ARG A 160 -11.12 -1.98 -10.72
C ARG A 160 -11.97 -0.72 -10.68
N VAL A 161 -12.41 -0.31 -9.49
CA VAL A 161 -13.10 0.98 -9.31
C VAL A 161 -12.14 2.13 -9.58
N LEU A 162 -10.90 2.08 -9.05
CA LEU A 162 -9.88 3.11 -9.31
C LEU A 162 -9.59 3.27 -10.81
N GLU A 163 -9.41 2.17 -11.54
CA GLU A 163 -9.24 2.23 -13.00
C GLU A 163 -10.43 2.89 -13.71
N ALA A 164 -11.64 2.53 -13.29
CA ALA A 164 -12.86 3.08 -13.88
C ALA A 164 -13.05 4.57 -13.56
N ILE A 165 -12.58 5.04 -12.41
CA ILE A 165 -12.57 6.46 -12.03
C ILE A 165 -11.56 7.24 -12.87
N ALA A 166 -10.35 6.71 -13.03
CA ALA A 166 -9.29 7.36 -13.80
C ALA A 166 -9.70 7.56 -15.27
N GLY A 167 -10.46 6.62 -15.84
CA GLY A 167 -11.01 6.72 -17.20
C GLY A 167 -9.97 6.60 -18.33
N GLY A 168 -8.68 6.49 -17.99
CA GLY A 168 -7.58 6.22 -18.91
C GLY A 168 -7.37 4.73 -19.19
N ALA A 169 -6.47 4.43 -20.13
CA ALA A 169 -6.00 3.07 -20.38
C ALA A 169 -4.55 2.91 -19.87
N PRO A 170 -4.21 1.83 -19.14
CA PRO A 170 -2.84 1.58 -18.74
C PRO A 170 -1.95 1.38 -19.97
N SER A 171 -0.68 1.77 -19.87
CA SER A 171 0.30 1.58 -20.94
C SER A 171 0.49 0.09 -21.22
N PRO A 172 0.18 -0.42 -22.43
CA PRO A 172 0.31 -1.85 -22.72
C PRO A 172 1.75 -2.36 -22.58
N LYS A 173 2.73 -1.52 -22.93
CA LYS A 173 4.16 -1.85 -22.86
C LYS A 173 4.64 -1.98 -21.42
N GLU A 174 4.29 -1.02 -20.56
CA GLU A 174 4.67 -1.05 -19.15
C GLU A 174 3.94 -2.18 -18.41
N LEU A 175 2.66 -2.41 -18.73
CA LEU A 175 1.88 -3.49 -18.15
C LEU A 175 2.46 -4.87 -18.53
N ASP A 176 2.90 -5.05 -19.77
CA ASP A 176 3.60 -6.28 -20.19
C ASP A 176 4.92 -6.49 -19.42
N ALA A 177 5.68 -5.43 -19.18
CA ALA A 177 6.88 -5.50 -18.35
C ALA A 177 6.55 -5.90 -16.91
N LEU A 178 5.52 -5.31 -16.30
CA LEU A 178 5.07 -5.63 -14.93
C LEU A 178 4.51 -7.06 -14.82
N ARG A 179 3.89 -7.60 -15.88
CA ARG A 179 3.42 -9.00 -15.92
C ARG A 179 4.58 -10.01 -15.94
N LYS A 180 5.71 -9.65 -16.52
CA LYS A 180 6.91 -10.49 -16.59
C LYS A 180 7.71 -10.48 -15.29
N ALA A 181 7.51 -9.49 -14.43
CA ALA A 181 8.10 -9.49 -13.10
C ALA A 181 7.59 -10.71 -12.31
N PRO A 182 8.44 -11.32 -11.45
CA PRO A 182 8.04 -12.48 -10.64
C PRO A 182 6.77 -12.18 -9.84
N ASP A 183 5.86 -13.15 -9.83
CA ASP A 183 4.71 -13.12 -8.94
C ASP A 183 5.05 -13.98 -7.72
N ASP A 184 5.40 -13.33 -6.61
CA ASP A 184 5.88 -14.02 -5.42
C ASP A 184 4.74 -14.88 -4.82
N ASP A 185 5.08 -16.12 -4.47
CA ASP A 185 4.21 -16.95 -3.63
C ASP A 185 4.64 -16.76 -2.17
N PRO A 186 3.82 -16.10 -1.32
CA PRO A 186 4.15 -15.91 0.09
C PRO A 186 4.25 -17.23 0.88
N ASN A 187 3.81 -18.36 0.32
CA ASN A 187 4.01 -19.68 0.92
C ASN A 187 5.31 -20.37 0.46
N ASN A 188 6.12 -19.73 -0.39
CA ASN A 188 7.41 -20.25 -0.79
C ASN A 188 8.48 -19.87 0.24
N PHE A 189 8.54 -20.66 1.32
CA PHE A 189 9.48 -20.48 2.43
C PHE A 189 10.95 -20.49 1.98
N GLU A 190 11.32 -21.28 0.97
CA GLU A 190 12.70 -21.31 0.44
C GLU A 190 13.12 -19.98 -0.19
N ALA A 191 12.19 -19.30 -0.87
CA ALA A 191 12.45 -17.97 -1.44
C ALA A 191 12.55 -16.87 -0.36
N LEU A 192 11.77 -16.99 0.71
CA LEU A 192 11.84 -16.08 1.86
C LEU A 192 13.14 -16.28 2.65
N ASP A 193 13.55 -17.52 2.90
CA ASP A 193 14.81 -17.83 3.60
C ASP A 193 16.03 -17.33 2.83
N ALA A 194 16.07 -17.50 1.50
CA ALA A 194 17.15 -16.99 0.65
C ALA A 194 17.26 -15.45 0.64
N LEU A 195 16.14 -14.74 0.77
CA LEU A 195 16.11 -13.27 0.88
C LEU A 195 16.63 -12.76 2.24
N TRP A 196 16.51 -13.57 3.30
CA TRP A 196 16.97 -13.23 4.64
C TRP A 196 18.45 -13.57 4.87
N GLU A 197 19.03 -14.48 4.07
CA GLU A 197 20.47 -14.79 4.10
C GLU A 197 21.35 -13.67 3.50
N ASP A 198 20.84 -12.86 2.57
CA ASP A 198 21.64 -11.86 1.82
C ASP A 198 21.71 -10.45 2.45
N SER A 199 21.20 -10.26 3.68
CA SER A 199 21.39 -9.01 4.43
C SER A 199 22.40 -9.22 5.56
N PRO A 200 23.72 -9.06 5.32
CA PRO A 200 24.69 -9.05 6.41
C PRO A 200 24.35 -7.87 7.32
N VAL A 201 23.89 -8.17 8.53
CA VAL A 201 23.78 -7.18 9.60
C VAL A 201 25.19 -6.67 9.86
N THR A 202 25.48 -5.49 9.31
CA THR A 202 26.75 -4.81 9.56
C THR A 202 26.65 -4.17 10.94
N PHE A 203 27.04 -4.91 11.98
CA PHE A 203 27.32 -4.30 13.28
C PHE A 203 28.58 -3.45 13.11
N GLY A 204 28.41 -2.13 13.01
CA GLY A 204 29.52 -1.19 13.13
C GLY A 204 30.14 -1.30 14.54
N PRO A 205 31.46 -1.09 14.69
CA PRO A 205 32.12 -1.32 15.96
C PRO A 205 31.77 -0.23 16.98
N GLU A 206 31.37 -0.71 18.16
CA GLU A 206 31.53 -0.07 19.47
C GLU A 206 30.66 1.16 19.78
N SER A 207 29.44 0.92 20.25
CA SER A 207 28.84 1.75 21.31
C SER A 207 29.03 1.07 22.66
N ASP A 208 29.92 1.67 23.44
CA ASP A 208 30.14 1.51 24.89
C ASP A 208 28.89 1.10 25.67
N ILE A 209 29.01 -0.02 26.40
CA ILE A 209 28.44 -0.29 27.75
C ILE A 209 28.82 -1.74 28.11
N GLY A 210 29.50 -2.11 29.19
CA GLY A 210 30.02 -1.44 30.37
C GLY A 210 30.28 -2.52 31.42
N ALA A 211 31.31 -2.38 32.27
CA ALA A 211 31.36 -3.10 33.55
C ALA A 211 32.36 -2.44 34.51
N ALA A 212 31.82 -1.65 35.43
CA ALA A 212 32.49 -1.18 36.62
C ALA A 212 32.72 -2.34 37.61
N ALA A 213 33.89 -2.39 38.26
CA ALA A 213 34.00 -2.65 39.71
C ALA A 213 35.46 -2.65 40.24
N ARG A 214 35.77 -1.61 41.01
CA ARG A 214 36.29 -1.64 42.40
C ARG A 214 37.64 -2.32 42.74
N ASN A 215 38.61 -1.45 42.99
CA ASN A 215 39.24 -1.15 44.31
C ASN A 215 40.36 -2.03 44.91
N THR A 216 41.25 -1.34 45.66
CA THR A 216 42.36 -1.77 46.55
C THR A 216 43.67 -2.19 45.83
N GLY A 217 44.90 -1.83 46.21
CA GLY A 217 45.50 -1.08 47.31
C GLY A 217 46.98 -1.48 47.42
N GLU A 218 47.86 -0.53 47.74
CA GLU A 218 49.20 -0.67 48.35
C GLU A 218 50.47 -1.19 47.59
N ALA A 219 51.49 -0.31 47.61
CA ALA A 219 52.87 -0.52 48.12
C ALA A 219 54.07 -0.85 47.17
N ARG A 220 55.04 0.09 47.22
CA ARG A 220 56.53 -0.03 47.15
C ARG A 220 57.11 -0.47 45.78
N SER A 221 58.18 0.13 45.25
CA SER A 221 59.40 0.70 45.84
C SER A 221 59.93 1.90 45.06
#